data_AF-A0A2P1NHA2-F1
#
_entry.id   AF-A0A2P1NHA2-F1
#
_cell.length_a   1.000
_cell.length_b   1.000
_cell.length_c   1.000
_cell.angle_alpha   90.00
_cell.angle_beta   90.00
_cell.angle_gamma   90.00
#
_symmetry.space_group_name_H-M   'P 1'
#
loop_
_entity.id
_entity.type
_entity.pdbx_description
1 polymer ?
#
loop_
_entity_poly.entity_id
_entity_poly.type
_entity_poly.pdbx_seq_one_letter_code
_entity_poly.pdbx_strand_id
1 'polypeptide(L)'
;MPEGTDDAIPTPAHAPGTHAAHTFTLYAYRGRLCASNVRDKLIDLGTLAERSGSGWAFELDGEGSLGGSGHASAEQALAAAARSVTFLYLDGQFTAQRDLSDVPRPDLPHAPQVVVTLDPRGVASPVLAAD
;
A
#
# COMPACT_ATOMS: atom_id res chain seq x y z
N MET A 1 -64.06 -2.49 -14.00
CA MET A 1 -63.13 -1.38 -13.72
C MET A 1 -61.77 -2.01 -13.40
N PRO A 2 -60.72 -1.80 -14.22
CA PRO A 2 -59.38 -2.25 -13.90
C PRO A 2 -58.46 -1.05 -13.65
N GLU A 3 -58.04 -0.80 -12.41
CA GLU A 3 -57.01 0.20 -12.10
C GLU A 3 -56.17 -0.29 -10.92
N GLY A 4 -54.85 -0.16 -11.04
CA GLY A 4 -53.93 -0.37 -9.92
C GLY A 4 -52.63 -1.04 -10.30
N THR A 5 -51.85 -0.37 -11.15
CA THR A 5 -50.40 -0.54 -11.19
C THR A 5 -49.85 -0.25 -9.79
N ASP A 6 -49.26 -1.24 -9.12
CA ASP A 6 -48.43 -1.03 -7.93
C ASP A 6 -47.14 -1.82 -8.17
N ASP A 7 -46.28 -1.19 -8.95
CA ASP A 7 -44.99 -0.67 -8.49
C ASP A 7 -44.00 -1.82 -8.32
N ALA A 8 -43.30 -2.08 -9.42
CA ALA A 8 -42.10 -2.88 -9.42
C ALA A 8 -41.16 -2.29 -8.36
N ILE A 9 -40.98 -3.01 -7.26
CA ILE A 9 -39.96 -2.71 -6.26
C ILE A 9 -38.67 -2.43 -7.04
N PRO A 10 -38.13 -1.20 -7.02
CA PRO A 10 -36.81 -1.00 -7.58
C PRO A 10 -35.87 -1.82 -6.70
N THR A 11 -35.42 -2.96 -7.23
CA THR A 11 -34.24 -3.64 -6.72
C THR A 11 -33.17 -2.55 -6.61
N PRO A 12 -32.63 -2.24 -5.42
CA PRO A 12 -31.60 -1.24 -5.33
C PRO A 12 -30.40 -1.74 -6.14
N ALA A 13 -30.28 -1.22 -7.35
CA ALA A 13 -29.11 -1.35 -8.18
C ALA A 13 -27.97 -0.65 -7.42
N HIS A 14 -26.98 -1.43 -7.00
CA HIS A 14 -25.62 -1.01 -6.71
C HIS A 14 -25.46 0.39 -6.09
N ALA A 15 -25.42 0.47 -4.77
CA ALA A 15 -24.37 1.27 -4.17
C ALA A 15 -23.19 0.29 -3.93
N PRO A 16 -22.10 0.31 -4.72
CA PRO A 16 -20.85 -0.14 -4.14
C PRO A 16 -20.66 0.80 -2.95
N GLY A 17 -20.87 0.28 -1.73
CA GLY A 17 -20.54 1.03 -0.53
C GLY A 17 -19.14 1.58 -0.77
N THR A 18 -19.02 2.90 -0.85
CA THR A 18 -17.74 3.57 -1.00
C THR A 18 -17.00 3.32 0.31
N HIS A 19 -16.44 2.11 0.43
CA HIS A 19 -15.50 1.81 1.48
C HIS A 19 -14.33 2.75 1.23
N ALA A 20 -14.00 3.55 2.25
CA ALA A 20 -12.96 4.55 2.12
C ALA A 20 -11.66 3.81 1.78
N ALA A 21 -11.20 3.94 0.55
CA ALA A 21 -9.91 3.41 0.16
C ALA A 21 -8.85 4.20 0.94
N HIS A 22 -7.90 3.48 1.53
CA HIS A 22 -6.88 4.08 2.38
C HIS A 22 -5.61 4.31 1.57
N THR A 23 -5.15 5.55 1.54
CA THR A 23 -3.91 5.92 0.88
C THR A 23 -2.74 5.75 1.83
N PHE A 24 -1.68 5.12 1.34
CA PHE A 24 -0.41 4.95 2.03
C PHE A 24 0.72 5.34 1.09
N THR A 25 1.80 5.87 1.64
CA THR A 25 3.00 6.18 0.88
C THR A 25 4.13 5.26 1.33
N LEU A 26 4.70 4.52 0.39
CA LEU A 26 5.85 3.65 0.63
C LEU A 26 7.12 4.39 0.22
N TYR A 27 8.18 4.24 1.00
CA TYR A 27 9.46 4.92 0.81
C TYR A 27 10.60 3.90 0.82
N ALA A 28 11.53 4.03 -0.13
CA ALA A 28 12.78 3.29 -0.15
C ALA A 28 13.90 4.13 0.49
N TYR A 29 14.12 3.99 1.80
CA TYR A 29 15.02 4.86 2.57
C TYR A 29 16.22 4.10 3.15
N ARG A 30 17.44 4.43 2.74
CA ARG A 30 18.71 3.87 3.27
C ARG A 30 18.74 2.34 3.38
N GLY A 31 18.20 1.63 2.37
CA GLY A 31 18.16 0.17 2.38
C GLY A 31 16.94 -0.42 3.12
N ARG A 32 16.02 0.42 3.59
CA ARG A 32 14.78 0.04 4.29
C ARG A 32 13.56 0.40 3.46
N LEU A 33 12.52 -0.39 3.63
CA LEU A 33 11.20 -0.05 3.16
C LEU A 33 10.42 0.56 4.32
N CYS A 34 9.97 1.80 4.17
CA CYS A 34 9.11 2.44 5.16
C CYS A 34 7.73 2.70 4.56
N ALA A 35 6.70 2.79 5.41
CA ALA A 35 5.37 3.21 5.00
C ALA A 35 4.84 4.33 5.89
N SER A 36 4.26 5.35 5.26
CA SER A 36 3.50 6.40 5.93
C SER A 36 2.01 6.28 5.59
N ASN A 37 1.15 6.56 6.55
CA ASN A 37 -0.29 6.65 6.35
C ASN A 37 -0.77 8.11 6.32
N VAL A 38 -2.06 8.33 6.06
CA VAL A 38 -2.69 9.68 6.06
C VAL A 38 -2.61 10.42 7.42
N ARG A 39 -2.23 9.74 8.50
CA ARG A 39 -2.03 10.34 9.84
C ARG A 39 -0.59 10.78 10.08
N ASP A 40 0.26 10.77 9.04
CA ASP A 40 1.70 11.02 9.09
C ASP A 40 2.48 9.98 9.92
N LYS A 41 1.82 8.89 10.35
CA LYS A 41 2.48 7.82 11.09
C LYS A 41 3.42 7.11 10.12
N LEU A 42 4.69 6.99 10.48
CA LEU A 42 5.70 6.29 9.68
C LEU A 42 6.08 4.99 10.39
N ILE A 43 6.17 3.89 9.64
CA ILE A 43 6.63 2.59 10.16
C ILE A 43 7.69 2.00 9.23
N ASP A 44 8.49 1.10 9.79
CA ASP A 44 9.38 0.24 9.01
C ASP A 44 8.59 -1.00 8.59
N LEU A 45 8.64 -1.31 7.30
CA LEU A 45 8.02 -2.49 6.72
C LEU A 45 9.03 -3.59 6.41
N GLY A 46 10.33 -3.34 6.56
CA GLY A 46 11.37 -4.31 6.27
C GLY A 46 12.51 -3.72 5.43
N THR A 47 13.08 -4.54 4.55
CA THR A 47 14.34 -4.24 3.86
C THR A 47 14.10 -4.04 2.36
N LEU A 48 14.73 -3.03 1.77
CA LEU A 48 14.77 -2.84 0.32
C LEU A 48 16.19 -2.41 -0.05
N ALA A 49 16.97 -3.35 -0.59
CA ALA A 49 18.39 -3.14 -0.84
C ALA A 49 18.85 -3.86 -2.11
N GLU A 50 19.91 -3.34 -2.71
CA GLU A 50 20.59 -4.02 -3.81
C GLU A 50 21.37 -5.23 -3.28
N ARG A 51 21.14 -6.39 -3.87
CA ARG A 51 21.93 -7.61 -3.67
C ARG A 51 22.99 -7.68 -4.75
N SER A 52 24.26 -7.75 -4.35
CA SER A 52 25.41 -7.85 -5.25
C SER A 52 25.21 -8.95 -6.30
N GLY A 53 25.09 -8.55 -7.57
CA GLY A 53 24.93 -9.47 -8.71
C GLY A 53 23.52 -10.03 -8.94
N SER A 54 22.54 -9.71 -8.09
CA SER A 54 21.14 -10.16 -8.20
C SER A 54 20.13 -9.03 -8.38
N GLY A 55 20.60 -7.78 -8.47
CA GLY A 55 19.74 -6.60 -8.56
C GLY A 55 19.08 -6.24 -7.23
N TRP A 56 18.06 -5.39 -7.29
CA TRP A 56 17.32 -4.93 -6.13
C TRP A 56 16.38 -6.00 -5.60
N ALA A 57 16.36 -6.16 -4.28
CA ALA A 57 15.49 -7.07 -3.56
C ALA A 57 14.77 -6.34 -2.42
N PHE A 58 13.54 -6.76 -2.16
CA PHE A 58 12.76 -6.30 -1.02
C PHE A 58 12.30 -7.49 -0.19
N GLU A 59 12.21 -7.29 1.12
CA GLU A 59 11.70 -8.26 2.08
C GLU A 59 10.83 -7.52 3.07
N LEU A 60 9.55 -7.90 3.12
CA LEU A 60 8.56 -7.33 4.02
C LEU A 60 8.53 -8.10 5.34
N ASP A 61 8.54 -7.38 6.44
CA ASP A 61 8.36 -7.92 7.78
C ASP A 61 6.93 -8.44 7.95
N GLY A 62 6.75 -9.68 8.40
CA GLY A 62 5.43 -10.26 8.64
C GLY A 62 5.40 -11.77 8.47
N GLU A 63 4.20 -12.34 8.62
CA GLU A 63 4.01 -13.77 8.45
C GLU A 63 3.99 -14.14 6.96
N GLY A 64 4.88 -15.04 6.54
CA GLY A 64 4.91 -15.57 5.17
C GLY A 64 5.96 -14.98 4.22
N SER A 65 6.96 -14.23 4.71
CA SER A 65 8.10 -13.70 3.92
C SER A 65 7.68 -13.19 2.54
N LEU A 66 6.90 -12.10 2.50
CA LEU A 66 6.58 -11.43 1.25
C LEU A 66 7.85 -10.72 0.77
N GLY A 67 8.51 -11.29 -0.24
CA GLY A 67 9.76 -10.76 -0.78
C GLY A 67 9.86 -10.95 -2.28
N GLY A 68 10.63 -10.07 -2.91
CA GLY A 68 10.93 -10.11 -4.34
C GLY A 68 12.38 -9.74 -4.59
N SER A 69 12.96 -10.26 -5.66
CA SER A 69 14.35 -10.00 -6.06
C SER A 69 14.47 -9.96 -7.58
N GLY A 70 15.61 -9.50 -8.08
CA GLY A 70 15.85 -9.40 -9.52
C GLY A 70 15.30 -8.10 -10.15
N HIS A 71 15.02 -7.08 -9.34
CA HIS A 71 14.55 -5.80 -9.85
C HIS A 71 15.72 -4.97 -10.37
N ALA A 72 15.53 -4.26 -11.49
CA ALA A 72 16.61 -3.47 -12.10
C ALA A 72 16.92 -2.17 -11.32
N SER A 73 16.02 -1.69 -10.47
CA SER A 73 16.17 -0.44 -9.71
C SER A 73 15.35 -0.45 -8.42
N ALA A 74 15.68 0.43 -7.48
CA ALA A 74 14.97 0.61 -6.22
C ALA A 74 13.48 0.90 -6.43
N GLU A 75 13.14 1.75 -7.40
CA GLU A 75 11.76 2.09 -7.76
C GLU A 75 10.96 0.88 -8.24
N GLN A 76 11.57 -0.01 -9.03
CA GLN A 76 10.90 -1.24 -9.47
C GLN A 76 10.68 -2.22 -8.31
N ALA A 77 11.67 -2.36 -7.42
CA ALA A 77 11.51 -3.16 -6.20
C ALA A 77 10.42 -2.57 -5.30
N LEU A 78 10.38 -1.24 -5.18
CA LEU A 78 9.39 -0.51 -4.40
C LEU A 78 7.97 -0.67 -4.98
N ALA A 79 7.83 -0.55 -6.29
CA ALA A 79 6.56 -0.78 -6.99
C ALA A 79 6.10 -2.25 -6.90
N ALA A 80 7.03 -3.19 -6.87
CA ALA A 80 6.72 -4.60 -6.64
C ALA A 80 6.28 -4.84 -5.19
N ALA A 81 6.96 -4.26 -4.20
CA ALA A 81 6.56 -4.31 -2.79
C ALA A 81 5.16 -3.71 -2.59
N ALA A 82 4.90 -2.56 -3.21
CA ALA A 82 3.60 -1.88 -3.25
C ALA A 82 2.46 -2.75 -3.79
N ARG A 83 2.74 -3.65 -4.72
CA ARG A 83 1.77 -4.60 -5.27
C ARG A 83 1.56 -5.84 -4.40
N SER A 84 2.54 -6.18 -3.56
CA SER A 84 2.49 -7.32 -2.65
C SER A 84 1.81 -7.00 -1.32
N VAL A 85 1.76 -5.73 -0.92
CA VAL A 85 1.09 -5.31 0.33
C VAL A 85 -0.42 -5.23 0.18
N THR A 86 -1.13 -5.53 1.27
CA THR A 86 -2.59 -5.38 1.38
C THR A 86 -2.96 -4.44 2.53
N PHE A 87 -4.20 -3.96 2.54
CA PHE A 87 -4.69 -3.11 3.63
C PHE A 87 -4.54 -3.79 5.00
N LEU A 88 -4.95 -5.06 5.12
CA LEU A 88 -4.87 -5.83 6.37
C LEU A 88 -3.42 -6.00 6.83
N TYR A 89 -2.50 -6.24 5.89
CA TYR A 89 -1.08 -6.30 6.20
C TYR A 89 -0.56 -4.97 6.76
N LEU A 90 -0.84 -3.85 6.08
CA LEU A 90 -0.39 -2.54 6.56
C LEU A 90 -1.05 -2.17 7.90
N ASP A 91 -2.35 -2.38 8.06
CA ASP A 91 -3.06 -2.10 9.31
C ASP A 91 -2.48 -2.91 10.49
N GLY A 92 -2.18 -4.20 10.26
CA GLY A 92 -1.48 -5.04 11.22
C GLY A 92 -0.09 -4.51 11.57
N GLN A 93 0.72 -4.16 10.57
CA GLN A 93 2.04 -3.57 10.79
C GLN A 93 1.96 -2.21 11.50
N PHE A 94 1.01 -1.35 11.14
CA PHE A 94 0.77 -0.08 11.82
C PHE A 94 0.32 -0.26 13.27
N THR A 95 -0.32 -1.38 13.61
CA THR A 95 -0.70 -1.70 14.98
C THR A 95 0.47 -2.29 15.78
N ALA A 96 1.29 -3.13 15.16
CA ALA A 96 2.41 -3.81 15.80
C ALA A 96 3.69 -2.97 15.89
N GLN A 97 3.97 -2.15 14.87
CA GLN A 97 5.18 -1.35 14.77
C GLN A 97 5.04 -0.01 15.51
N ARG A 98 6.17 0.43 16.08
CA ARG A 98 6.26 1.76 16.67
C ARG A 98 6.15 2.82 15.59
N ASP A 99 5.61 3.97 15.96
CA ASP A 99 5.70 5.14 15.12
C ASP A 99 7.17 5.63 15.04
N LEU A 100 7.58 5.95 13.82
CA LEU A 100 8.90 6.44 13.45
C LEU A 100 8.86 7.87 12.91
N SER A 101 7.69 8.52 12.93
CA SER A 101 7.48 9.89 12.43
C SER A 101 8.22 10.93 13.29
N ASP A 102 8.40 10.65 14.58
CA ASP A 102 9.14 11.51 15.52
C ASP A 102 10.65 11.60 15.19
N VAL A 103 11.18 10.67 14.39
CA VAL A 103 12.60 10.68 13.99
C VAL A 103 12.77 11.57 12.74
N PRO A 104 13.50 12.69 12.82
CA PRO A 104 13.71 13.57 11.68
C PRO A 104 14.51 12.85 10.59
N ARG A 105 13.92 12.76 9.39
CA ARG A 105 14.53 12.16 8.19
C ARG A 105 14.48 13.17 7.05
N PRO A 106 15.41 14.14 7.00
CA PRO A 106 15.42 15.17 5.97
C PRO A 106 15.59 14.60 4.54
N ASP A 107 16.17 13.41 4.44
CA ASP A 107 16.41 12.70 3.18
C ASP A 107 15.19 11.85 2.72
N LEU A 108 14.21 11.59 3.59
CA LEU A 108 13.01 10.82 3.26
C LEU A 108 12.19 11.40 2.09
N PRO A 109 11.91 12.72 2.01
CA PRO A 109 11.19 13.29 0.86
C PRO A 109 11.98 13.26 -0.46
N HIS A 110 13.30 13.04 -0.41
CA HIS A 110 14.13 12.88 -1.61
C HIS A 110 14.31 11.41 -2.02
N ALA A 111 13.84 10.48 -1.17
CA ALA A 111 13.93 9.05 -1.43
C ALA A 111 12.87 8.61 -2.45
N PRO A 112 13.10 7.52 -3.20
CA PRO A 112 12.07 6.94 -4.05
C PRO A 112 10.83 6.60 -3.23
N GLN A 113 9.68 7.08 -3.68
CA GLN A 113 8.40 6.88 -3.02
C GLN A 113 7.33 6.44 -4.01
N VAL A 114 6.38 5.63 -3.55
CA VAL A 114 5.19 5.26 -4.31
C VAL A 114 3.97 5.38 -3.42
N VAL A 115 2.93 6.00 -3.97
CA VAL A 115 1.64 6.12 -3.29
C VAL A 115 0.78 4.94 -3.72
N VAL A 116 0.23 4.23 -2.74
CA VAL A 116 -0.71 3.13 -2.96
C VAL A 116 -2.05 3.46 -2.32
N THR A 117 -3.12 3.11 -3.01
CA THR A 117 -4.48 3.21 -2.47
C THR A 117 -5.02 1.79 -2.35
N LEU A 118 -5.29 1.37 -1.11
CA LEU A 118 -5.72 0.02 -0.80
C LEU A 118 -7.14 0.04 -0.27
N ASP A 119 -7.99 -0.81 -0.86
CA ASP A 119 -9.33 -1.04 -0.36
C ASP A 119 -9.31 -2.14 0.73
N PRO A 120 -9.99 -1.93 1.87
CA PRO A 120 -10.03 -2.91 2.97
C PRO A 120 -10.65 -4.26 2.61
N ARG A 121 -11.36 -4.38 1.48
CA ARG A 121 -11.93 -5.65 0.98
C ARG A 121 -10.94 -6.46 0.12
N GLY A 122 -9.71 -5.98 -0.07
CA GLY A 122 -8.64 -6.72 -0.75
C GLY A 122 -8.51 -6.47 -2.26
N VAL A 123 -9.22 -5.47 -2.81
CA VAL A 123 -9.02 -5.06 -4.20
C VAL A 123 -7.94 -3.97 -4.24
N ALA A 124 -6.67 -4.38 -4.35
CA ALA A 124 -5.58 -3.44 -4.56
C ALA A 124 -5.70 -2.85 -5.97
N SER A 125 -6.02 -1.55 -6.07
CA SER A 125 -5.87 -0.80 -7.32
C SER A 125 -4.58 0.00 -7.21
N PRO A 126 -3.44 -0.53 -7.70
CA PRO A 126 -2.21 0.25 -7.72
C PRO A 126 -2.39 1.41 -8.70
N VAL A 127 -2.64 2.60 -8.16
CA VAL A 127 -2.58 3.84 -8.92
C VAL A 127 -1.10 4.17 -9.08
N LEU A 128 -0.44 3.58 -10.09
CA LEU A 128 0.82 4.15 -10.55
C LEU A 128 0.48 5.54 -11.08
N ALA A 129 0.90 6.59 -10.37
CA ALA A 129 0.92 7.93 -10.93
C ALA A 129 1.85 7.88 -12.15
N ALA A 130 1.27 7.88 -13.33
CA ALA A 130 1.97 8.16 -14.56
C ALA A 130 1.97 9.69 -14.73
N ASP A 131 3.18 10.24 -14.76
CA ASP A 131 3.63 11.55 -15.29
C ASP A 131 2.67 12.75 -15.19
#